data_AF-A0A0A1W9C6-F1
#
_entry.id   AF-A0A0A1W9C6-F1
#
_cell.length_a   1.000
_cell.length_b   1.000
_cell.length_c   1.000
_cell.angle_alpha   90.00
_cell.angle_beta   90.00
_cell.angle_gamma   90.00
#
_symmetry.space_group_name_H-M   'P 1'
#
loop_
_entity.id
_entity.type
_entity.pdbx_description
1 polymer ?
#
loop_
_entity_poly.entity_id
_entity_poly.type
_entity_poly.pdbx_seq_one_letter_code
_entity_poly.pdbx_strand_id
1 'polypeptide(L)'
;MDMLRARRICVRATSQATLPAIVIGSDLVATGNSWVFQHYAALMPFKVFEAPFARRGIVNVAQWPRNRHDPVLKWFIMQVRAYFEQYYKV
;
A
#
# COMPACT_ATOMS: atom_id res chain seq x y z
N MET A 1 -9.67 -16.72 18.37
CA MET A 1 -10.11 -15.33 18.63
C MET A 1 -9.18 -14.60 19.61
N ASP A 2 -8.43 -15.32 20.45
CA ASP A 2 -7.59 -14.73 21.50
C ASP A 2 -6.40 -13.89 20.99
N MET A 3 -5.83 -14.25 19.84
CA MET A 3 -4.69 -13.53 19.26
C MET A 3 -5.04 -12.11 18.80
N LEU A 4 -6.28 -11.86 18.37
CA LEU A 4 -6.73 -10.52 17.94
C LEU A 4 -7.08 -9.63 19.14
N ARG A 5 -7.67 -10.22 20.20
CA ARG A 5 -7.93 -9.53 21.48
C ARG A 5 -6.63 -9.13 22.17
N ALA A 6 -5.62 -9.99 22.17
CA ALA A 6 -4.28 -9.68 22.68
C ALA A 6 -3.60 -8.52 21.92
N ARG A 7 -3.90 -8.36 20.62
CA ARG A 7 -3.38 -7.29 19.77
C ARG A 7 -4.16 -5.97 19.84
N ARG A 8 -5.28 -5.92 20.60
CA ARG A 8 -6.15 -4.74 20.74
C ARG A 8 -6.57 -4.12 19.39
N ILE A 9 -6.95 -4.96 18.43
CA ILE A 9 -7.41 -4.49 17.11
C ILE A 9 -8.84 -3.95 17.24
N CYS A 10 -9.00 -2.63 17.20
CA CYS A 10 -10.30 -1.95 17.35
C CYS A 10 -11.11 -1.91 16.05
N VAL A 11 -10.45 -1.76 14.90
CA VAL A 11 -11.12 -1.61 13.59
C VAL A 11 -10.41 -2.46 12.54
N ARG A 12 -11.19 -3.05 11.63
CA ARG A 12 -10.70 -3.71 10.42
C ARG A 12 -11.30 -3.01 9.21
N ALA A 13 -10.44 -2.52 8.32
CA ALA A 13 -10.84 -1.95 7.04
C ALA A 13 -10.41 -2.89 5.90
N THR A 14 -11.22 -2.94 4.84
CA THR A 14 -10.89 -3.68 3.61
C THR A 14 -10.02 -2.87 2.65
N SER A 15 -9.87 -1.57 2.90
CA SER A 15 -9.08 -0.64 2.08
C SER A 15 -8.27 0.31 2.95
N GLN A 16 -7.02 0.57 2.55
CA GLN A 16 -6.18 1.60 3.18
C GLN A 16 -6.71 3.02 2.93
N ALA A 17 -7.54 3.22 1.89
CA ALA A 17 -8.17 4.51 1.61
C ALA A 17 -9.26 4.90 2.61
N THR A 18 -9.78 3.95 3.39
CA THR A 18 -10.79 4.23 4.43
C THR A 18 -10.14 4.65 5.74
N LEU A 19 -8.86 4.32 5.95
CA LEU A 19 -8.15 4.56 7.20
C LEU A 19 -8.09 6.04 7.59
N PRO A 20 -7.93 7.00 6.65
CA PRO A 20 -7.94 8.40 7.02
C PRO A 20 -9.18 8.84 7.81
N ALA A 21 -10.37 8.50 7.31
CA ALA A 21 -11.64 8.87 7.94
C ALA A 21 -11.87 8.16 9.29
N ILE A 22 -11.23 7.00 9.50
CA ILE A 22 -11.33 6.24 10.75
C ILE A 22 -10.41 6.83 11.82
N VAL A 23 -9.21 7.28 11.42
CA VAL A 23 -8.17 7.70 12.36
C VAL A 23 -8.35 9.17 12.78
N ILE A 24 -8.74 10.06 11.86
CA ILE A 24 -8.92 11.48 12.18
C ILE A 24 -9.97 11.65 13.29
N GLY A 25 -9.61 12.38 14.35
CA GLY A 25 -10.49 12.64 15.47
C GLY A 25 -10.67 11.45 16.43
N SER A 26 -9.82 10.43 16.33
CA SER A 26 -9.78 9.29 17.24
C SER A 26 -8.41 9.11 17.88
N ASP A 27 -8.33 8.28 18.92
CA ASP A 27 -7.06 7.83 19.53
C ASP A 27 -6.48 6.57 18.87
N LEU A 28 -6.91 6.26 17.64
CA LEU A 28 -6.44 5.09 16.91
C LEU A 28 -5.15 5.38 16.13
N VAL A 29 -4.31 4.35 16.00
CA VAL A 29 -3.18 4.36 15.07
C VAL A 29 -3.41 3.33 13.97
N ALA A 30 -3.09 3.69 12.73
CA ALA A 30 -3.10 2.78 11.60
C ALA A 30 -1.66 2.44 11.19
N THR A 31 -1.46 1.20 10.73
CA THR A 31 -0.21 0.76 10.10
C THR A 31 -0.48 0.40 8.64
N GLY A 32 0.41 0.78 7.74
CA GLY A 32 0.16 0.65 6.30
C GLY A 32 1.40 0.92 5.46
N ASN A 33 1.18 1.04 4.16
CA ASN A 33 2.27 1.29 3.21
C ASN A 33 2.76 2.75 3.32
N SER A 34 4.08 2.95 3.37
CA SER A 34 4.72 4.24 3.58
C SER A 34 4.30 5.28 2.54
N TRP A 35 4.35 4.96 1.23
CA TRP A 35 4.01 5.92 0.18
C TRP A 35 2.53 6.36 0.25
N VAL A 36 1.63 5.44 0.57
CA VAL A 36 0.19 5.74 0.72
C VAL A 36 -0.04 6.67 1.92
N PHE A 37 0.60 6.39 3.05
CA PHE A 37 0.39 7.18 4.27
C PHE A 37 1.11 8.53 4.22
N GLN A 38 2.26 8.59 3.55
CA GLN A 38 2.93 9.85 3.21
C GLN A 38 2.06 10.71 2.28
N HIS A 39 1.43 10.11 1.26
CA HIS A 39 0.50 10.82 0.40
C HIS A 39 -0.67 11.42 1.19
N TYR A 40 -1.30 10.65 2.10
CA TYR A 40 -2.37 11.20 2.93
C TYR A 40 -1.87 12.28 3.90
N ALA A 41 -0.68 12.13 4.50
CA ALA A 41 -0.12 13.14 5.38
C ALA A 41 0.26 14.44 4.67
N ALA A 42 0.48 14.42 3.35
CA ALA A 42 0.68 15.62 2.56
C ALA A 42 -0.63 16.41 2.34
N LEU A 43 -1.80 15.77 2.49
CA LEU A 43 -3.11 16.33 2.15
C LEU A 43 -4.04 16.51 3.35
N MET A 44 -3.77 15.79 4.44
CA MET A 44 -4.65 15.64 5.60
C MET A 44 -3.82 15.73 6.88
N PRO A 45 -4.43 16.03 8.04
CA PRO A 45 -3.70 16.30 9.29
C PRO A 45 -3.17 15.02 9.97
N PHE A 46 -2.39 14.21 9.27
CA PHE A 46 -1.71 13.03 9.82
C PHE A 46 -0.26 13.33 10.17
N LYS A 47 0.23 12.63 11.19
CA LYS A 47 1.66 12.41 11.40
C LYS A 47 1.98 10.97 10.99
N VAL A 48 3.07 10.81 10.24
CA VAL A 48 3.61 9.50 9.87
C VAL A 48 4.97 9.38 10.51
N PHE A 49 5.23 8.24 11.14
CA PHE A 49 6.52 7.92 11.72
C PHE A 49 6.90 6.48 11.38
N GLU A 50 8.19 6.22 11.52
CA GLU A 50 8.74 4.90 11.31
C GLU A 50 8.26 3.92 12.37
N ALA A 51 7.53 2.87 11.96
CA ALA A 51 7.09 1.85 12.89
C ALA A 51 8.28 1.02 13.44
N PRO A 52 8.33 0.72 14.75
CA PRO A 52 9.49 0.13 15.44
C PRO A 52 9.56 -1.41 15.31
N PHE A 53 9.17 -1.95 14.16
CA PHE A 53 9.19 -3.39 13.90
C PHE A 53 9.78 -3.70 12.52
N ALA A 54 10.39 -4.89 12.40
CA ALA A 54 11.08 -5.31 11.19
C ALA A 54 10.18 -5.23 9.95
N ARG A 55 10.64 -4.51 8.93
CA ARG A 55 9.92 -4.34 7.66
C ARG A 55 10.49 -5.28 6.63
N ARG A 56 9.63 -6.04 5.97
CA ARG A 56 9.95 -6.63 4.67
C ARG A 56 9.60 -5.57 3.63
N GLY A 57 10.55 -5.17 2.79
CA GLY A 57 10.28 -4.21 1.72
C GLY A 57 9.09 -4.68 0.88
N ILE A 58 8.09 -3.81 0.69
CA ILE A 58 6.94 -4.12 -0.15
C ILE A 58 7.36 -3.89 -1.60
N VAL A 59 7.34 -4.96 -2.40
CA VAL A 59 7.59 -4.90 -3.85
C VAL A 59 6.25 -4.84 -4.56
N ASN A 60 6.03 -3.80 -5.35
CA ASN A 60 4.88 -3.73 -6.25
C ASN A 60 5.17 -4.61 -7.48
N VAL A 61 4.24 -5.51 -7.81
CA VAL A 61 4.38 -6.43 -8.95
C VAL A 61 3.20 -6.26 -9.90
N ALA A 62 3.47 -6.33 -11.20
CA ALA A 62 2.43 -6.51 -12.21
C ALA A 62 2.19 -8.01 -12.42
N GLN A 63 0.95 -8.47 -12.32
CA GLN A 63 0.57 -9.88 -12.51
C GLN A 63 -0.57 -10.00 -13.53
N TRP A 64 -0.46 -10.99 -14.42
CA TRP A 64 -1.48 -11.31 -15.40
C TRP A 64 -1.56 -12.83 -15.63
N PRO A 65 -2.66 -13.34 -16.23
CA PRO A 65 -2.80 -14.77 -16.52
C PRO A 65 -1.73 -15.26 -17.50
N ARG A 66 -1.07 -16.37 -17.16
CA ARG A 66 0.03 -16.95 -17.98
C ARG A 66 -0.40 -17.24 -19.42
N ASN A 67 -1.63 -17.73 -19.61
CA ASN A 67 -2.09 -18.25 -20.90
C ASN A 67 -2.94 -17.26 -21.70
N ARG A 68 -2.89 -15.95 -21.39
CA ARG A 68 -3.60 -14.92 -22.16
C ARG A 68 -2.66 -14.34 -23.23
N HIS A 69 -3.07 -14.37 -24.50
CA HIS A 69 -2.25 -13.91 -25.64
C HIS A 69 -2.72 -12.59 -26.25
N ASP A 70 -3.47 -11.82 -25.47
CA ASP A 70 -4.03 -10.53 -25.83
C ASP A 70 -2.93 -9.53 -26.27
N PRO A 71 -2.92 -9.07 -27.54
CA PRO A 71 -1.93 -8.12 -28.03
C PRO A 71 -1.91 -6.80 -27.26
N VAL A 72 -3.05 -6.36 -26.74
CA VAL A 72 -3.16 -5.12 -25.96
C VAL A 72 -2.45 -5.29 -24.61
N LEU A 73 -2.62 -6.45 -23.97
CA LEU A 73 -1.90 -6.78 -22.74
C LEU A 73 -0.38 -6.81 -22.97
N LYS A 74 0.08 -7.41 -24.07
CA LYS A 74 1.51 -7.45 -24.43
C LYS A 74 2.06 -6.03 -24.60
N TRP A 75 1.37 -5.19 -25.39
CA TRP A 75 1.75 -3.80 -25.58
C TRP A 75 1.79 -3.04 -24.25
N PHE A 76 0.77 -3.18 -23.40
CA PHE A 76 0.71 -2.49 -22.11
C PHE A 76 1.87 -2.88 -21.19
N ILE A 77 2.20 -4.19 -21.11
CA ILE A 77 3.35 -4.66 -20.32
C ILE A 77 4.66 -4.07 -20.85
N MET A 78 4.82 -3.96 -22.17
CA MET A 78 6.00 -3.32 -22.76
C MET A 78 6.09 -1.85 -22.35
N GLN A 79 4.99 -1.10 -22.38
CA GLN A 79 4.97 0.31 -21.95
C GLN A 79 5.34 0.46 -20.47
N VAL A 80 4.76 -0.38 -19.60
CA VAL A 80 5.07 -0.36 -18.16
C VAL A 80 6.56 -0.64 -17.93
N ARG A 81 7.14 -1.64 -18.60
CA ARG A 81 8.57 -1.97 -18.48
C ARG A 81 9.47 -0.83 -18.93
N ALA A 82 9.21 -0.26 -20.11
CA ALA A 82 9.98 0.86 -20.65
C ALA A 82 9.97 2.06 -19.68
N TYR A 83 8.81 2.36 -19.07
CA TYR A 83 8.72 3.41 -18.06
C TYR A 83 9.58 3.10 -16.82
N PHE A 84 9.52 1.89 -16.28
CA PHE A 84 10.34 1.53 -15.12
C PHE A 84 11.85 1.60 -15.41
N GLU A 85 12.30 1.12 -16.57
CA GLU A 85 13.71 1.18 -16.98
C GLU A 85 14.21 2.63 -17.13
N GLN A 86 13.34 3.54 -17.58
CA GLN A 86 13.68 4.96 -17.74
C GLN A 86 13.85 5.69 -16.39
N TYR A 87 13.00 5.41 -15.40
CA TYR A 87 12.90 6.23 -14.18
C TYR A 87 13.47 5.58 -12.91
N TYR A 88 13.66 4.25 -12.89
CA TYR A 88 14.01 3.51 -11.69
C TYR A 88 15.22 2.58 -11.88
N LYS A 89 16.19 2.97 -12.74
CA LYS A 89 17.44 2.23 -13.00
C LYS A 89 17.96 1.53 -11.74
N VAL A 90 17.90 0.20 -11.75
CA VAL A 90 18.71 -0.68 -10.89
C VAL A 90 20.02 -0.95 -11.61
#